data_AF-X1U590-F1
#
_entry.id   AF-X1U590-F1
#
_cell.length_a   1.000
_cell.length_b   1.000
_cell.length_c   1.000
_cell.angle_alpha   90.00
_cell.angle_beta   90.00
_cell.angle_gamma   90.00
#
_symmetry.space_group_name_H-M   'P 1'
#
loop_
_entity.id
_entity.type
_entity.pdbx_description
1 polymer ?
#
loop_
_entity_poly.entity_id
_entity_poly.type
_entity_poly.pdbx_seq_one_letter_code
_entity_poly.pdbx_strand_id
1 'polypeptide(L)'
;MSVGLIMAGGLGKRLWPESSVTHPKHLLNLVGRESFLQAAYRRASHLFGRENTFLVIREELREAVVSQLPELPADNIIAEPQGKDTAPCIGFASVWVRRRKGDDSMVVLPADHIIRNEERFAEIISAAAKQAKAGIHLHAIILFILIQ
;
A
#
# COMPACT_ATOMS: atom_id res chain seq x y z
N MET A 1 8.69 10.51 -11.01
CA MET A 1 7.29 10.13 -11.21
C MET A 1 6.96 9.34 -9.97
N SER A 2 6.19 9.91 -9.04
CA SER A 2 6.07 9.33 -7.70
C SER A 2 5.56 7.89 -7.73
N VAL A 3 6.00 7.08 -6.76
CA VAL A 3 5.60 5.68 -6.63
C VAL A 3 4.58 5.53 -5.49
N GLY A 4 3.67 4.57 -5.62
CA GLY A 4 2.75 4.18 -4.55
C GLY A 4 3.26 2.96 -3.80
N LEU A 5 3.26 3.01 -2.48
CA LEU A 5 3.56 1.87 -1.60
C LEU A 5 2.31 1.55 -0.77
N ILE A 6 1.74 0.37 -0.99
CA ILE A 6 0.63 -0.16 -0.19
C ILE A 6 1.20 -0.95 0.98
N MET A 7 0.74 -0.68 2.19
CA MET A 7 1.10 -1.44 3.40
C MET A 7 -0.01 -2.43 3.76
N ALA A 8 0.28 -3.73 3.67
CA ALA A 8 -0.66 -4.81 3.97
C ALA A 8 -0.08 -5.87 4.94
N GLY A 9 0.81 -5.46 5.85
CA GLY A 9 1.41 -6.34 6.85
C GLY A 9 0.59 -6.57 8.13
N GLY A 10 -0.59 -5.94 8.25
CA GLY A 10 -1.42 -6.01 9.45
C GLY A 10 -2.26 -7.29 9.52
N LEU A 11 -2.06 -8.10 10.56
CA LEU A 11 -2.85 -9.34 10.75
C LEU A 11 -4.33 -9.09 11.11
N GLY A 12 -4.69 -7.86 11.47
CA GLY A 12 -6.09 -7.49 11.63
C GLY A 12 -6.82 -8.04 12.85
N LYS A 13 -6.11 -8.43 13.91
CA LYS A 13 -6.62 -9.06 15.16
C LYS A 13 -7.88 -8.43 15.82
N ARG A 14 -8.27 -7.21 15.42
CA ARG A 14 -9.44 -6.48 15.93
C ARG A 14 -10.76 -6.86 15.22
N LEU A 15 -10.70 -7.58 14.10
CA LEU A 15 -11.87 -8.06 13.35
C LEU A 15 -12.13 -9.54 13.59
N TRP A 16 -11.65 -10.08 14.70
CA TRP A 16 -12.00 -11.43 15.12
C TRP A 16 -13.51 -11.51 15.43
N PRO A 17 -14.26 -12.54 14.97
CA PRO A 17 -13.79 -13.80 14.37
C PRO A 17 -13.54 -13.77 12.85
N GLU A 18 -13.94 -12.72 12.15
CA GLU A 18 -13.84 -12.63 10.68
C GLU A 18 -12.40 -12.65 10.16
N SER A 19 -11.45 -12.10 10.92
CA SER A 19 -10.02 -12.15 10.59
C SER A 19 -9.29 -13.22 11.40
N SER A 20 -8.50 -14.06 10.73
CA SER A 20 -7.61 -15.04 11.36
C SER A 20 -6.15 -14.81 10.97
N VAL A 21 -5.22 -15.54 11.61
CA VAL A 21 -3.79 -15.50 11.23
C VAL A 21 -3.59 -15.96 9.78
N THR A 22 -4.41 -16.91 9.32
CA THR A 22 -4.38 -17.44 7.94
C THR A 22 -5.28 -16.65 6.98
N HIS A 23 -6.08 -15.70 7.48
CA HIS A 23 -7.01 -14.90 6.69
C HIS A 23 -7.09 -13.46 7.26
N PRO A 24 -6.04 -12.64 7.08
CA PRO A 24 -5.97 -11.30 7.63
C PRO A 24 -7.02 -10.37 7.03
N LYS A 25 -7.42 -9.37 7.81
CA LYS A 25 -8.51 -8.44 7.46
C LYS A 25 -8.44 -7.79 6.08
N HIS A 26 -7.23 -7.54 5.56
CA HIS A 26 -7.05 -6.85 4.29
C HIS A 26 -7.49 -7.72 3.10
N LEU A 27 -7.57 -9.03 3.30
CA LEU A 27 -8.01 -10.02 2.32
C LEU A 27 -9.52 -10.27 2.38
N LEU A 28 -10.23 -9.70 3.37
CA LEU A 28 -11.67 -9.86 3.52
C LEU A 28 -12.44 -8.88 2.62
N ASN A 29 -13.54 -9.38 2.05
CA ASN A 29 -14.52 -8.59 1.31
C ASN A 29 -15.55 -7.98 2.29
N LEU A 30 -15.11 -7.06 3.15
CA LEU A 30 -15.98 -6.50 4.20
C LEU A 30 -16.92 -5.39 3.69
N VAL A 31 -16.61 -4.77 2.55
CA VAL A 31 -17.41 -3.69 1.95
C VAL A 31 -17.49 -3.90 0.44
N GLY A 32 -18.46 -4.69 -0.01
CA GLY A 32 -18.76 -4.87 -1.44
C GLY A 32 -18.13 -6.12 -2.06
N ARG A 33 -17.75 -6.03 -3.34
CA ARG A 33 -17.26 -7.17 -4.16
C ARG A 33 -15.75 -7.35 -4.14
N GLU A 34 -15.00 -6.33 -3.73
CA GLU A 34 -13.53 -6.32 -3.69
C GLU A 34 -13.04 -6.39 -2.23
N SER A 35 -11.87 -6.98 -2.02
CA SER A 35 -11.20 -6.94 -0.73
C SER A 35 -10.61 -5.54 -0.48
N PHE A 36 -10.29 -5.22 0.77
CA PHE A 36 -9.59 -3.98 1.10
C PHE A 36 -8.28 -3.82 0.32
N LEU A 37 -7.52 -4.91 0.20
CA LEU A 37 -6.31 -4.96 -0.59
C LEU A 37 -6.57 -4.69 -2.08
N GLN A 38 -7.58 -5.32 -2.67
CA GLN A 38 -7.97 -5.10 -4.06
C GLN A 38 -8.38 -3.65 -4.32
N ALA A 39 -9.22 -3.08 -3.45
CA ALA A 39 -9.63 -1.68 -3.56
C ALA A 39 -8.45 -0.72 -3.43
N ALA A 40 -7.53 -0.99 -2.49
CA ALA A 40 -6.31 -0.20 -2.33
C ALA A 40 -5.40 -0.29 -3.56
N TYR A 41 -5.23 -1.49 -4.12
CA TYR A 41 -4.41 -1.71 -5.31
C TYR A 41 -5.01 -1.08 -6.57
N ARG A 42 -6.31 -1.24 -6.82
CA ARG A 42 -7.01 -0.59 -7.93
C ARG A 42 -6.80 0.93 -7.91
N ARG A 43 -6.99 1.54 -6.74
CA ARG A 43 -6.83 2.99 -6.56
C ARG A 43 -5.38 3.44 -6.72
N ALA A 44 -4.42 2.73 -6.14
CA ALA A 44 -3.00 3.08 -6.27
C ALA A 44 -2.51 2.91 -7.72
N SER A 45 -2.86 1.80 -8.38
CA SER A 45 -2.47 1.54 -9.76
C SER A 45 -3.10 2.51 -10.75
N HIS A 46 -4.30 3.04 -10.47
CA HIS A 46 -4.89 4.14 -11.26
C HIS A 46 -4.07 5.44 -11.15
N LEU A 47 -3.49 5.74 -9.98
CA LEU A 47 -2.72 6.96 -9.73
C LEU A 47 -1.28 6.88 -10.23
N PHE A 48 -0.62 5.74 -10.03
CA PHE A 48 0.82 5.61 -10.25
C PHE A 48 1.17 4.71 -11.45
N GLY A 49 0.21 3.91 -11.94
CA GLY A 49 0.44 2.81 -12.87
C GLY A 49 0.89 1.54 -12.14
N ARG A 50 0.66 0.38 -12.77
CA ARG A 50 1.01 -0.95 -12.21
C ARG A 50 2.50 -1.06 -11.90
N GLU A 51 3.34 -0.58 -12.81
CA GLU A 51 4.81 -0.62 -12.70
C GLU A 51 5.38 0.25 -11.56
N ASN A 52 4.62 1.21 -11.05
CA ASN A 52 5.03 2.10 -9.96
C ASN A 52 4.18 1.92 -8.70
N THR A 53 3.41 0.82 -8.64
CA THR A 53 2.64 0.44 -7.45
C THR A 53 3.30 -0.75 -6.80
N PHE A 54 3.78 -0.55 -5.58
CA PHE A 54 4.47 -1.53 -4.75
C PHE A 54 3.58 -1.94 -3.58
N LEU A 55 3.80 -3.14 -3.09
CA LEU A 55 3.08 -3.69 -1.96
C LEU A 55 4.08 -4.27 -0.96
N VAL A 56 3.99 -3.84 0.29
CA VAL A 56 4.76 -4.41 1.40
C VAL A 56 3.84 -5.25 2.29
N ILE A 57 4.18 -6.52 2.42
CA ILE A 57 3.39 -7.56 3.11
C ILE A 57 4.31 -8.37 4.02
N ARG A 58 3.73 -9.18 4.90
CA ARG A 58 4.51 -10.25 5.55
C ARG A 58 4.73 -11.40 4.57
N GLU A 59 5.86 -12.08 4.65
CA GLU A 59 6.19 -13.22 3.77
C GLU A 59 5.09 -14.29 3.77
N GLU A 60 4.48 -14.56 4.93
CA GLU A 60 3.44 -15.59 5.05
C GLU A 60 2.15 -15.26 4.27
N LEU A 61 1.99 -14.01 3.82
CA LEU A 61 0.83 -13.56 3.06
C LEU A 61 1.08 -13.55 1.54
N ARG A 62 2.30 -13.87 1.09
CA ARG A 62 2.70 -13.75 -0.33
C ARG A 62 1.77 -14.49 -1.27
N GLU A 63 1.50 -15.77 -1.00
CA GLU A 63 0.66 -16.59 -1.88
C GLU A 63 -0.77 -16.05 -1.97
N ALA A 64 -1.35 -15.69 -0.83
CA ALA A 64 -2.71 -15.15 -0.77
C ALA A 64 -2.84 -13.81 -1.51
N VAL A 65 -1.82 -12.95 -1.40
CA VAL A 65 -1.74 -11.67 -2.11
C VAL A 65 -1.63 -11.87 -3.62
N VAL A 66 -0.74 -12.76 -4.07
CA VAL A 66 -0.58 -13.06 -5.50
C VAL A 66 -1.90 -13.61 -6.09
N SER A 67 -2.61 -14.45 -5.33
CA SER A 67 -3.92 -14.95 -5.76
C SER A 67 -4.99 -13.85 -5.87
N GLN A 68 -4.95 -12.81 -5.03
CA GLN A 68 -5.94 -11.73 -5.08
C GLN A 68 -5.61 -10.63 -6.10
N LEU A 69 -4.31 -10.45 -6.41
CA LEU A 69 -3.80 -9.40 -7.28
C LEU A 69 -2.94 -10.01 -8.42
N PRO A 70 -3.52 -10.82 -9.32
CA PRO A 70 -2.76 -11.47 -10.39
C PRO A 70 -2.11 -10.48 -11.37
N GLU A 71 -2.63 -9.25 -11.46
CA GLU A 71 -2.07 -8.19 -12.30
C GLU A 71 -0.96 -7.35 -11.64
N LEU A 72 -0.62 -7.61 -10.37
CA LEU A 72 0.50 -6.96 -9.68
C LEU A 72 1.81 -7.64 -10.11
N PRO A 73 2.79 -6.89 -10.67
CA PRO A 73 4.10 -7.45 -10.96
C PRO A 73 4.69 -8.14 -9.73
N ALA A 74 5.12 -9.39 -9.87
CA ALA A 74 5.67 -10.18 -8.75
C ALA A 74 6.88 -9.49 -8.09
N ASP A 75 7.67 -8.79 -8.91
CA ASP A 75 8.79 -8.00 -8.43
C ASP A 75 8.33 -6.85 -7.53
N ASN A 76 7.13 -6.30 -7.70
CA ASN A 76 6.63 -5.19 -6.89
C ASN A 76 6.10 -5.63 -5.50
N ILE A 77 6.19 -6.92 -5.17
CA ILE A 77 5.81 -7.48 -3.88
C ILE A 77 7.03 -7.59 -2.97
N ILE A 78 7.08 -6.70 -1.98
CA ILE A 78 8.10 -6.62 -0.94
C ILE A 78 7.61 -7.45 0.24
N ALA A 79 8.20 -8.62 0.43
CA ALA A 79 7.89 -9.47 1.56
C ALA A 79 8.83 -9.18 2.74
N GLU A 80 8.26 -8.74 3.85
CA GLU A 80 8.97 -8.53 5.11
C GLU A 80 9.06 -9.86 5.87
N PRO A 81 10.24 -10.21 6.41
CA PRO A 81 10.42 -11.45 7.16
C PRO A 81 9.69 -11.42 8.50
N GLN A 82 9.44 -10.23 9.05
CA GLN A 82 8.73 -10.02 10.30
C GLN A 82 8.05 -8.65 10.24
N GLY A 83 6.76 -8.57 10.54
CA GLY A 83 6.10 -7.26 10.63
C GLY A 83 6.45 -6.57 11.95
N LYS A 84 7.20 -5.47 11.84
CA LYS A 84 7.73 -4.65 12.94
C LYS A 84 7.09 -3.25 12.99
N ASP A 85 5.78 -3.17 12.79
CA ASP A 85 5.01 -1.92 12.70
C ASP A 85 5.40 -1.00 11.53
N THR A 86 4.83 0.20 11.51
CA THR A 86 4.79 1.09 10.36
C THR A 86 6.17 1.64 9.96
N ALA A 87 6.97 2.14 10.91
CA ALA A 87 8.21 2.82 10.57
C ALA A 87 9.28 1.88 9.96
N PRO A 88 9.55 0.69 10.53
CA PRO A 88 10.47 -0.28 9.91
C PRO A 88 9.98 -0.77 8.54
N CYS A 89 8.66 -0.95 8.39
CA CYS A 89 8.04 -1.33 7.12
C CYS A 89 8.30 -0.30 6.01
N ILE A 90 8.08 0.97 6.31
CA ILE A 90 8.35 2.07 5.37
C ILE A 90 9.84 2.19 5.08
N GLY A 91 10.69 2.08 6.11
CA GLY A 91 12.15 2.12 5.95
C GLY A 91 12.65 1.01 5.02
N PHE A 92 12.24 -0.23 5.27
CA PHE A 92 12.59 -1.38 4.44
C PHE A 92 12.12 -1.22 3.00
N ALA A 93 10.85 -0.87 2.81
CA ALA A 93 10.27 -0.66 1.48
C ALA A 93 10.96 0.50 0.74
N SER A 94 11.29 1.60 1.42
CA SER A 94 11.96 2.75 0.80
C SER A 94 13.34 2.38 0.22
N VAL A 95 14.15 1.60 0.94
CA VAL A 95 15.45 1.13 0.46
C VAL A 95 15.28 0.24 -0.76
N TRP A 96 14.29 -0.65 -0.71
CA TRP A 96 14.00 -1.59 -1.78
C TRP A 96 13.53 -0.86 -3.05
N VAL A 97 12.62 0.11 -2.91
CA VAL A 97 12.06 0.93 -3.99
C VAL A 97 13.15 1.81 -4.61
N ARG A 98 13.97 2.46 -3.76
CA ARG A 98 15.07 3.33 -4.21
C ARG A 98 16.05 2.60 -5.12
N ARG A 99 16.33 1.32 -4.86
CA ARG A 99 17.21 0.50 -5.71
C ARG A 99 16.67 0.26 -7.11
N ARG A 100 15.35 0.35 -7.32
CA ARG A 100 14.69 0.07 -8.60
C ARG A 100 14.22 1.31 -9.35
N LYS A 101 13.75 2.32 -8.61
CA LYS A 101 13.15 3.53 -9.16
C LYS A 101 13.97 4.80 -8.94
N GLY A 102 15.12 4.69 -8.24
CA GLY A 102 15.98 5.82 -7.92
C GLY A 102 15.42 6.67 -6.78
N ASP A 103 15.83 7.94 -6.75
CA ASP A 103 15.43 8.89 -5.70
C ASP A 103 14.11 9.59 -6.08
N ASP A 104 13.01 8.81 -6.07
CA ASP A 104 11.66 9.31 -6.36
C ASP A 104 10.81 9.41 -5.10
N SER A 105 9.81 10.30 -5.12
CA SER A 105 8.89 10.47 -3.99
C SER A 105 8.02 9.22 -3.83
N MET A 106 7.86 8.76 -2.60
CA MET A 106 7.04 7.58 -2.26
C MET A 106 5.80 7.99 -1.47
N VAL A 107 4.62 7.61 -1.98
CA VAL A 107 3.33 7.80 -1.30
C VAL A 107 2.95 6.50 -0.61
N VAL A 108 2.79 6.54 0.71
CA VAL A 108 2.48 5.36 1.52
C VAL A 108 0.99 5.29 1.84
N LEU A 109 0.38 4.13 1.54
CA LEU A 109 -1.06 3.88 1.59
C LEU A 109 -1.37 2.63 2.44
N PRO A 110 -2.06 2.74 3.57
CA PRO A 110 -2.54 1.57 4.29
C PRO A 110 -3.60 0.81 3.48
N ALA A 111 -3.52 -0.53 3.44
CA ALA A 111 -4.43 -1.34 2.64
C ALA A 111 -5.85 -1.44 3.22
N ASP A 112 -6.08 -1.15 4.50
CA ASP A 112 -7.38 -1.26 5.20
C ASP A 112 -8.21 0.03 5.23
N HIS A 113 -7.84 1.06 4.48
CA HIS A 113 -8.59 2.31 4.48
C HIS A 113 -9.74 2.31 3.47
N ILE A 114 -10.94 2.64 3.95
CA ILE A 114 -12.09 2.94 3.10
C ILE A 114 -11.99 4.40 2.65
N ILE A 115 -12.03 4.61 1.33
CA ILE A 115 -12.00 5.94 0.73
C ILE A 115 -13.26 6.08 -0.12
N ARG A 116 -14.19 6.94 0.33
CA ARG A 116 -15.48 7.13 -0.35
C ARG A 116 -15.38 8.05 -1.57
N ASN A 117 -14.60 9.12 -1.46
CA ASN A 117 -14.40 10.07 -2.55
C ASN A 117 -13.01 9.86 -3.18
N GLU A 118 -12.92 8.95 -4.14
CA GLU A 118 -11.65 8.59 -4.80
C GLU A 118 -11.10 9.72 -5.69
N GLU A 119 -11.97 10.54 -6.27
CA GLU A 119 -11.57 11.70 -7.07
C GLU A 119 -10.86 12.74 -6.21
N ARG A 120 -11.47 13.12 -5.07
CA ARG A 120 -10.85 14.05 -4.13
C ARG A 120 -9.56 13.50 -3.53
N PHE A 121 -9.53 12.19 -3.27
CA PHE A 121 -8.32 11.51 -2.84
C PHE A 121 -7.19 11.64 -3.89
N ALA A 122 -7.50 11.40 -5.16
CA ALA A 122 -6.56 11.52 -6.27
C ALA A 122 -5.99 12.94 -6.38
N GLU A 123 -6.84 13.97 -6.27
CA GLU A 123 -6.43 15.37 -6.26
C GLU A 123 -5.44 15.68 -5.14
N ILE A 124 -5.76 15.27 -3.91
CA ILE A 124 -4.93 15.51 -2.72
C ILE A 124 -3.58 14.80 -2.86
N ILE A 125 -3.58 13.54 -3.29
CA ILE A 125 -2.35 12.77 -3.51
C ILE A 125 -1.47 13.42 -4.56
N SER A 126 -2.06 13.84 -5.69
CA SER A 126 -1.32 14.50 -6.77
C SER A 126 -0.71 15.82 -6.30
N ALA A 127 -1.45 16.64 -5.55
CA ALA A 127 -0.96 17.89 -4.98
C ALA A 127 0.18 17.64 -3.96
N ALA A 128 0.00 16.70 -3.03
CA ALA A 128 1.01 16.35 -2.05
C ALA A 128 2.29 15.82 -2.72
N ALA A 129 2.16 14.91 -3.69
CA ALA A 129 3.28 14.36 -4.44
C ALA A 129 4.07 15.43 -5.20
N LYS A 130 3.38 16.40 -5.82
CA LYS A 130 4.03 17.56 -6.46
C LYS A 130 4.81 18.40 -5.44
N GLN A 131 4.23 18.67 -4.28
CA GLN A 131 4.88 19.46 -3.23
C GLN A 131 6.11 18.74 -2.64
N ALA A 132 6.02 17.43 -2.41
CA ALA A 132 7.16 16.65 -1.91
C ALA A 132 8.34 16.69 -2.87
N LYS A 133 8.09 16.66 -4.19
CA LYS A 133 9.12 16.73 -5.23
C LYS A 133 9.81 18.10 -5.31
N ALA A 134 9.12 19.17 -4.89
CA ALA A 134 9.70 20.52 -4.87
C ALA A 134 10.73 20.72 -3.72
N GLY A 135 10.81 19.79 -2.76
CA GLY A 135 11.83 19.77 -1.71
C GLY A 135 13.10 19.00 -2.12
N ILE A 136 14.19 19.19 -1.37
CA ILE A 136 15.55 18.73 -1.72
C ILE A 136 15.87 17.30 -1.20
N HIS A 137 14.94 16.62 -0.53
CA HIS A 137 15.19 15.31 0.10
C HIS A 137 14.13 14.24 -0.22
N LEU A 138 14.51 12.97 -0.08
CA LEU A 138 13.65 11.79 -0.24
C LEU A 138 12.51 11.85 0.80
N HIS A 139 11.35 12.35 0.37
CA HIS A 139 10.19 12.54 1.23
C HIS A 139 9.23 11.35 1.09
N ALA A 140 9.13 10.53 2.12
CA ALA A 140 8.00 9.62 2.25
C ALA A 140 6.77 10.44 2.70
N ILE A 141 5.76 10.54 1.85
CA ILE A 141 4.46 11.09 2.26
C ILE A 141 3.67 9.92 2.85
N ILE A 142 3.52 9.93 4.18
CA ILE A 142 2.66 8.98 4.87
C ILE A 142 1.28 9.59 4.96
N LEU A 143 0.32 8.96 4.29
CA LEU A 143 -1.04 9.45 4.28
C LEU A 143 -1.89 8.68 5.31
N PHE A 144 -2.10 9.30 6.46
CA PHE A 144 -3.15 8.88 7.39
C PHE A 144 -4.43 9.60 7.01
N ILE A 145 -5.26 8.92 6.22
CA ILE A 145 -6.63 9.41 6.02
C ILE A 145 -7.52 8.81 7.11
N LEU A 146 -7.83 9.64 8.10
CA LEU A 146 -9.08 9.53 8.83
C LEU A 146 -10.12 10.35 8.03
N ILE A 147 -10.76 9.74 7.04
CA ILE A 147 -12.05 10.24 6.56
C ILE A 147 -13.06 9.75 7.59
N GLN A 148 -13.50 10.65 8.46
CA GLN A 148 -14.85 10.54 9.01
C GLN A 148 -15.84 10.98 7.94
#